data_AF-A0A1L6XC53-F1
#
_entry.id   AF-A0A1L6XC53-F1
#
_cell.length_a   1.000
_cell.length_b   1.000
_cell.length_c   1.000
_cell.angle_alpha   90.00
_cell.angle_beta   90.00
_cell.angle_gamma   90.00
#
_symmetry.space_group_name_H-M   'P 1'
#
loop_
_entity.id
_entity.type
_entity.pdbx_description
1 polymer ?
#
loop_
_entity_poly.entity_id
_entity_poly.type
_entity_poly.pdbx_seq_one_letter_code
_entity_poly.pdbx_strand_id
1 'polypeptide(L)' 'MTIQDRTLIQIDHKIKKSANAKLRSKGMTISEFTRIMTTNVAYSNVNIVVETLNKKLDSVLNETKIIH' A
#
# COMPACT_ATOMS: atom_id res chain seq x y z
N MET A 1 -1.60 30.21 10.83
CA MET A 1 -0.52 29.37 10.26
C MET A 1 -1.13 28.02 9.93
N THR A 2 -1.20 27.65 8.64
CA THR A 2 -1.57 26.29 8.25
C THR A 2 -0.38 25.38 8.56
N ILE A 3 -0.52 24.52 9.57
CA ILE A 3 0.49 23.51 9.89
C ILE A 3 0.60 22.60 8.67
N GLN A 4 1.75 22.63 8.00
CA GLN A 4 2.09 21.68 6.94
C GLN A 4 3.02 20.63 7.53
N ASP A 5 2.44 19.55 8.05
CA ASP A 5 3.23 18.40 8.48
C ASP A 5 3.86 17.69 7.29
N ARG A 6 5.12 17.26 7.46
CA ARG A 6 5.91 16.60 6.42
C ARG A 6 6.09 15.13 6.75
N THR A 7 5.71 14.25 5.82
CA THR A 7 6.02 12.82 5.91
C THR A 7 7.34 12.52 5.20
N LEU A 8 8.29 11.90 5.90
CA LEU A 8 9.56 11.40 5.35
C LEU A 8 9.57 9.87 5.45
N ILE A 9 9.77 9.20 4.31
CA ILE A 9 9.76 7.73 4.24
C ILE A 9 11.05 7.29 3.55
N GLN A 10 11.78 6.38 4.19
CA GLN A 10 12.93 5.70 3.58
C GLN A 10 12.43 4.54 2.72
N ILE A 11 12.75 4.57 1.44
CA ILE A 11 12.33 3.58 0.44
C ILE A 11 13.55 3.17 -0.37
N ASP A 12 13.66 1.88 -0.66
CA ASP A 12 14.68 1.39 -1.59
C ASP A 12 14.64 2.14 -2.93
N HIS A 13 15.82 2.49 -3.45
CA HIS A 13 15.93 3.32 -4.65
C HIS A 13 15.29 2.66 -5.89
N LYS A 14 15.43 1.34 -6.07
CA LYS A 14 14.86 0.61 -7.21
C LYS A 14 13.34 0.60 -7.12
N ILE A 15 12.80 0.34 -5.93
CA ILE A 15 11.35 0.37 -5.68
C ILE A 15 10.79 1.76 -5.94
N LYS A 16 11.44 2.81 -5.40
CA LYS A 16 11.03 4.20 -5.61
C LYS A 16 10.99 4.56 -7.10
N LYS A 17 12.02 4.19 -7.86
CA LYS A 17 12.09 4.45 -9.30
C LYS A 17 10.96 3.76 -10.05
N SER A 18 10.72 2.47 -9.76
CA SER A 18 9.65 1.68 -10.39
C SER A 18 8.26 2.24 -10.06
N ALA A 19 8.00 2.52 -8.78
CA ALA A 19 6.73 3.09 -8.33
C ALA A 19 6.46 4.47 -8.96
N ASN A 20 7.48 5.33 -9.02
CA ASN A 20 7.34 6.65 -9.64
C ASN A 20 6.99 6.55 -11.13
N ALA A 21 7.60 5.62 -11.87
CA ALA A 21 7.28 5.43 -13.29
C ALA A 21 5.82 4.98 -13.48
N LYS A 22 5.35 4.01 -12.68
CA LYS A 22 3.97 3.50 -12.73
C LYS A 22 2.92 4.53 -12.30
N LEU A 23 3.23 5.38 -11.33
CA LEU A 23 2.31 6.42 -10.89
C LEU A 23 2.27 7.57 -11.89
N ARG A 24 3.42 7.95 -12.47
CA ARG A 24 3.47 8.98 -13.52
C ARG A 24 2.70 8.58 -14.78
N SER A 25 2.72 7.31 -15.18
CA SER A 25 1.89 6.84 -16.29
C SER A 25 0.39 6.93 -16.01
N LYS A 26 0.00 7.13 -14.74
CA LYS A 26 -1.37 7.38 -14.29
C LYS A 26 -1.62 8.86 -13.93
N GLY A 27 -0.69 9.75 -14.26
CA GLY A 27 -0.80 11.18 -13.96
C GLY A 27 -0.67 11.54 -12.47
N MET A 28 -0.07 10.66 -11.65
CA MET A 28 0.00 10.81 -10.20
C MET A 28 1.45 10.79 -9.71
N THR A 29 1.74 11.53 -8.65
CA THR A 29 3.01 11.50 -7.93
C THR A 29 2.97 10.54 -6.74
N ILE A 30 4.14 10.12 -6.25
CA ILE A 30 4.23 9.32 -5.01
C ILE A 30 3.58 10.08 -3.84
N SER A 31 3.79 11.38 -3.72
CA SER A 31 3.25 12.18 -2.61
C SER A 31 1.72 12.24 -2.60
N GLU A 32 1.10 12.42 -3.78
CA GLU A 32 -0.36 12.41 -3.92
C GLU A 32 -0.91 11.03 -3.59
N PHE A 33 -0.28 9.97 -4.10
CA PHE A 33 -0.65 8.60 -3.78
C PHE A 33 -0.56 8.32 -2.28
N THR A 34 0.54 8.70 -1.63
CA THR A 34 0.73 8.55 -0.18
C THR A 34 -0.35 9.29 0.60
N ARG A 35 -0.73 10.50 0.17
CA ARG A 35 -1.80 11.27 0.82
C ARG A 35 -3.14 10.54 0.70
N ILE A 36 -3.52 10.09 -0.49
CA ILE A 36 -4.76 9.33 -0.73
C ILE A 36 -4.80 8.07 0.14
N MET A 37 -3.70 7.30 0.15
CA MET A 37 -3.61 6.07 0.94
C MET A 37 -3.69 6.34 2.43
N THR A 38 -3.01 7.36 2.93
CA THR A 38 -3.06 7.73 4.36
C THR A 38 -4.47 8.15 4.76
N THR A 39 -5.17 8.91 3.91
CA THR A 39 -6.58 9.26 4.11
C THR A 39 -7.46 8.00 4.14
N ASN A 40 -7.28 7.08 3.19
CA ASN A 40 -8.06 5.84 3.15
C ASN A 40 -7.82 4.97 4.39
N VAL A 41 -6.58 4.89 4.88
CA VAL A 41 -6.24 4.20 6.13
C VAL A 41 -6.95 4.87 7.32
N ALA A 42 -6.91 6.20 7.41
CA ALA A 42 -7.53 6.94 8.50
C ALA A 42 -9.06 6.74 8.57
N TYR A 43 -9.71 6.56 7.42
CA TYR A 43 -11.16 6.29 7.33
C TYR A 43 -11.51 4.81 7.22
N SER A 44 -10.56 3.89 7.46
CA SER A 44 -10.75 2.44 7.35
C SER A 44 -11.26 1.95 5.98
N ASN A 45 -11.03 2.73 4.92
CA ASN A 45 -11.45 2.45 3.54
C ASN A 45 -10.35 1.77 2.72
N VAL A 46 -9.58 0.87 3.35
CA VAL A 46 -8.48 0.15 2.67
C VAL A 46 -9.00 -1.15 2.09
N ASN A 47 -9.44 -1.10 0.84
CA ASN A 47 -9.83 -2.29 0.06
C ASN A 47 -8.65 -2.93 -0.69
N ILE A 48 -7.41 -2.65 -0.29
CA ILE A 48 -6.21 -3.12 -0.97
C ILE A 48 -5.53 -4.16 -0.10
N VAL A 49 -5.35 -5.35 -0.65
CA VAL A 49 -4.47 -6.38 -0.08
C VAL A 49 -3.03 -5.94 -0.35
N VAL A 50 -2.37 -5.36 0.66
CA VAL A 50 -1.01 -4.80 0.55
C VAL A 50 0.06 -5.90 0.64
N GLU A 51 -0.26 -7.02 1.26
CA GLU A 51 0.65 -8.15 1.43
C GLU A 51 -0.02 -9.46 0.99
N THR A 52 0.74 -10.31 0.32
CA THR A 52 0.35 -11.71 0.16
C THR A 52 0.34 -12.38 1.52
N LEU A 53 -0.67 -13.22 1.78
CA LEU A 53 -0.73 -14.04 2.98
C LEU A 53 0.61 -14.75 3.19
N ASN A 54 1.10 -14.71 4.42
CA ASN A 54 2.29 -15.49 4.75
C ASN A 54 1.96 -16.99 4.60
N LYS A 55 2.98 -17.82 4.36
CA LYS A 55 2.83 -19.26 4.10
C LYS A 55 2.03 -19.98 5.19
N LYS A 56 2.08 -19.50 6.43
CA LYS A 56 1.36 -20.08 7.57
C LYS A 56 -0.14 -19.85 7.47
N LEU A 57 -0.57 -18.63 7.17
CA LEU A 57 -1.99 -18.33 6.96
C LEU A 57 -2.54 -18.97 5.68
N ASP A 58 -1.71 -19.04 4.63
CA ASP A 58 -2.09 -19.69 3.37
C ASP A 58 -2.35 -21.20 3.57
N SER A 59 -1.51 -21.89 4.36
CA SER A 59 -1.73 -23.30 4.74
C SER A 59 -3.06 -23.49 5.47
N VAL A 60 -3.34 -22.66 6.48
CA VAL A 60 -4.57 -22.75 7.28
C VAL A 60 -5.82 -22.52 6.41
N LEU A 61 -5.79 -21.54 5.52
CA LEU A 61 -6.91 -21.25 4.61
C LEU A 61 -7.14 -22.37 3.60
N ASN A 62 -6.07 -22.99 3.10
CA ASN A 62 -6.16 -24.13 2.18
C ASN A 62 -6.68 -25.38 2.89
N GLU A 63 -6.27 -25.65 4.12
CA GLU A 63 -6.79 -26.74 4.94
C GLU A 63 -8.28 -26.56 5.24
N THR A 64 -8.71 -25.33 5.55
CA THR A 64 -10.11 -25.03 5.88
C THR A 64 -11.04 -25.16 4.67
N LYS A 65 -10.55 -24.88 3.45
CA LYS A 65 -11.32 -25.04 2.19
C LYS A 65 -11.57 -26.50 1.79
N ILE A 66 -10.82 -27.46 2.35
CA ILE A 66 -10.98 -28.89 2.05
C ILE A 66 -12.04 -29.54 2.98
N ILE A 67 -12.49 -28.83 4.03
CA ILE A 67 -13.39 -29.35 5.06
C ILE A 67 -14.87 -28.93 4.82
N HIS A 68 -15.20 -28.32 3.68
CA HIS A 68 -16.57 -28.08 3.21
C HIS A 68 -16.79 -28.74 1.85
#